data_AF-A0A3L8PC87-F1
#
_entry.id   AF-A0A3L8PC87-F1
#
_cell.length_a   1.000
_cell.length_b   1.000
_cell.length_c   1.000
_cell.angle_alpha   90.00
_cell.angle_beta   90.00
_cell.angle_gamma   90.00
#
_symmetry.space_group_name_H-M   'P 1'
#
loop_
_entity.id
_entity.type
_entity.pdbx_description
1 polymer ?
#
loop_
_entity_poly.entity_id
_entity_poly.type
_entity_poly.pdbx_seq_one_letter_code
_entity_poly.pdbx_strand_id
1 'polypeptide(L)'
;EYRVEAHVVLTDGADRIALPSAADVSTTWEIVADETRVGDALRRAVCDRDLPASAGDAGFYVWFAGEAAASRAVRKRLRRDLGWPQSDFYTCGYWQFDAEAWNARYAEVAETVTAEAIAAYERANGDDGVYLDQ
;
A
#
# COMPACT_ATOMS: atom_id res chain seq x y z
N GLU A 1 -22.43 13.08 2.05
CA GLU A 1 -21.23 13.82 1.64
C GLU A 1 -20.03 12.97 2.00
N TYR A 2 -19.14 12.71 1.04
CA TYR A 2 -17.99 11.84 1.26
C TYR A 2 -16.86 12.64 1.90
N ARG A 3 -16.20 12.04 2.90
CA ARG A 3 -15.02 12.61 3.56
C ARG A 3 -13.80 11.81 3.17
N VAL A 4 -12.70 12.50 2.89
CA VAL A 4 -11.43 11.89 2.52
C VAL A 4 -10.32 12.51 3.36
N GLU A 5 -9.48 11.66 3.92
CA GLU A 5 -8.21 12.06 4.49
C GLU A 5 -7.09 11.61 3.57
N ALA A 6 -6.44 12.57 2.92
CA ALA A 6 -5.35 12.31 2.00
C ALA A 6 -4.02 12.62 2.70
N HIS A 7 -3.10 11.66 2.74
CA HIS A 7 -1.72 11.88 3.18
C HIS A 7 -0.79 11.76 1.97
N VAL A 8 -0.09 12.84 1.65
CA VAL A 8 0.81 12.91 0.49
C VAL A 8 2.21 13.23 0.99
N VAL A 9 3.16 12.38 0.61
CA VAL A 9 4.57 12.52 0.98
C VAL A 9 5.35 13.07 -0.21
N LEU A 10 6.10 14.14 0.01
CA LEU A 10 6.92 14.81 -1.00
C LEU A 10 8.35 15.01 -0.47
N THR A 11 9.31 15.20 -1.37
CA THR A 11 10.67 15.62 -1.00
C THR A 11 10.86 17.15 -1.05
N ASP A 12 9.99 17.85 -1.79
CA ASP A 12 9.98 19.31 -1.88
C ASP A 12 8.56 19.84 -1.61
N GLY A 13 8.46 20.89 -0.80
CA GLY A 13 7.21 21.60 -0.56
C GLY A 13 6.68 22.35 -1.78
N ALA A 14 7.52 22.63 -2.77
CA ALA A 14 7.13 23.25 -4.03
C ALA A 14 6.26 22.31 -4.91
N ASP A 15 6.34 20.99 -4.69
CA ASP A 15 5.59 19.99 -5.47
C ASP A 15 4.12 19.84 -5.03
N ARG A 16 3.67 20.67 -4.08
CA ARG A 16 2.27 20.69 -3.66
C ARG A 16 1.40 21.19 -4.81
N ILE A 17 0.38 20.41 -5.14
CA ILE A 17 -0.62 20.74 -6.16
C ILE A 17 -2.02 20.83 -5.55
N ALA A 18 -2.92 21.54 -6.23
CA ALA A 18 -4.34 21.47 -5.91
C ALA A 18 -4.88 20.06 -6.21
N LEU A 19 -5.66 19.51 -5.28
CA LEU A 19 -6.35 18.23 -5.44
C LEU A 19 -7.87 18.49 -5.53
N PRO A 20 -8.38 18.97 -6.69
CA PRO A 20 -9.79 19.29 -6.84
C PRO A 20 -10.64 18.03 -6.67
N SER A 21 -11.68 18.13 -5.84
CA SER A 21 -12.57 17.02 -5.53
C SER A 21 -13.98 17.51 -5.25
N ALA A 22 -14.97 16.67 -5.52
CA ALA A 22 -16.35 16.88 -5.10
C ALA A 22 -16.61 16.40 -3.65
N ALA A 23 -15.63 15.74 -3.04
CA ALA A 23 -15.67 15.31 -1.64
C ALA A 23 -15.06 16.37 -0.71
N ASP A 24 -15.37 16.26 0.59
CA ASP A 24 -14.70 17.01 1.65
C ASP A 24 -13.33 16.37 1.92
N VAL A 25 -12.25 16.98 1.41
CA VAL A 25 -10.89 16.43 1.47
C VAL A 25 -10.04 17.21 2.47
N SER A 26 -9.53 16.51 3.49
CA SER A 26 -8.46 17.01 4.36
C SER A 26 -7.12 16.43 3.89
N THR A 27 -6.19 17.29 3.50
CA THR A 27 -4.88 16.87 2.99
C THR A 27 -3.75 17.17 3.97
N THR A 28 -3.00 16.13 4.33
CA THR A 28 -1.73 16.25 5.04
C THR A 28 -0.59 16.15 4.03
N TRP A 29 0.22 17.19 3.94
CA TRP A 29 1.43 17.22 3.10
C TRP A 29 2.66 17.02 4.00
N GLU A 30 3.23 15.82 3.98
CA GLU A 30 4.46 15.51 4.70
C GLU A 30 5.66 15.72 3.76
N ILE A 31 6.56 16.64 4.14
CA ILE A 31 7.79 16.88 3.39
C ILE A 31 8.92 16.13 4.09
N VAL A 32 9.52 15.17 3.40
CA VAL A 32 10.67 14.41 3.90
C VAL A 32 11.97 14.92 3.27
N ALA A 33 13.09 14.75 3.98
CA ALA A 33 14.36 15.33 3.55
C ALA A 33 14.96 14.68 2.28
N ASP A 34 14.62 13.42 1.98
CA ASP A 34 15.05 12.72 0.77
C ASP A 34 14.15 11.51 0.47
N GLU A 35 14.31 10.97 -0.74
CA GLU A 35 13.57 9.81 -1.28
C GLU A 35 13.66 8.56 -0.39
N THR A 36 14.76 8.39 0.35
CA THR A 36 14.97 7.22 1.23
C THR A 36 13.96 7.18 2.37
N ARG A 37 13.42 8.33 2.77
CA ARG A 37 12.43 8.46 3.85
C ARG A 37 10.98 8.34 3.38
N VAL A 38 10.72 8.39 2.08
CA VAL A 38 9.35 8.39 1.53
C VAL A 38 8.63 7.09 1.89
N GLY A 39 9.30 5.94 1.77
CA GLY A 39 8.72 4.64 2.08
C GLY A 39 8.26 4.52 3.54
N ASP A 40 9.09 4.91 4.51
CA ASP A 40 8.68 4.88 5.93
C ASP A 40 7.57 5.88 6.23
N ALA A 41 7.65 7.10 5.70
CA ALA A 41 6.59 8.10 5.88
C ALA A 41 5.23 7.60 5.36
N LEU A 42 5.18 7.00 4.17
CA LEU A 42 3.98 6.38 3.62
C LEU A 42 3.48 5.22 4.49
N ARG A 43 4.39 4.37 4.99
CA ARG A 43 4.02 3.29 5.89
C ARG A 43 3.39 3.83 7.18
N ARG A 44 4.02 4.80 7.84
CA ARG A 44 3.53 5.39 9.11
C ARG A 44 2.15 6.04 8.93
N ALA A 45 1.93 6.70 7.79
CA ALA A 45 0.67 7.37 7.47
C ALA A 45 -0.55 6.43 7.54
N VAL A 46 -0.36 5.12 7.43
CA VAL A 46 -1.45 4.13 7.59
C VAL A 46 -1.24 3.24 8.80
N CYS A 47 -0.04 2.67 8.97
CA CYS A 47 0.20 1.64 9.99
C CYS A 47 0.16 2.18 11.43
N ASP A 48 0.48 3.46 11.62
CA ASP A 48 0.54 4.08 12.94
C ASP A 48 -0.78 4.81 13.28
N ARG A 49 -1.76 4.80 12.35
CA ARG A 49 -3.10 5.34 12.58
C ARG A 49 -3.99 4.38 13.34
N ASP A 50 -4.87 4.96 14.14
CA ASP A 50 -6.00 4.24 14.74
C ASP A 50 -7.09 4.07 13.67
N LEU A 51 -7.09 2.91 13.03
CA LEU A 51 -8.07 2.50 12.05
C LEU A 51 -9.05 1.52 12.69
N PRO A 52 -10.34 1.54 12.29
CA PRO A 52 -11.33 0.63 12.87
C PRO A 52 -10.96 -0.82 12.62
N ALA A 53 -11.42 -1.70 13.51
CA ALA A 53 -11.19 -3.14 13.38
C ALA A 53 -11.81 -3.74 12.11
N SER A 54 -12.88 -3.15 11.58
CA SER A 54 -13.41 -3.47 10.26
C SER A 54 -13.84 -2.21 9.53
N ALA A 55 -13.70 -2.20 8.21
CA ALA A 55 -14.22 -1.14 7.36
C ALA A 55 -15.73 -1.28 7.12
N GLY A 56 -16.26 -2.51 7.11
CA GLY A 56 -17.67 -2.82 6.79
C GLY A 56 -18.73 -2.06 7.59
N ASP A 57 -18.66 -2.04 8.92
CA ASP A 57 -19.66 -1.35 9.75
C ASP A 57 -19.51 0.18 9.73
N ALA A 58 -18.36 0.66 9.27
CA ALA A 58 -17.92 2.03 9.43
C ALA A 58 -17.78 2.78 8.08
N GLY A 59 -17.95 2.08 6.95
CA GLY A 59 -17.96 2.65 5.60
C GLY A 59 -16.60 3.19 5.13
N PHE A 60 -15.50 2.64 5.65
CA PHE A 60 -14.15 3.09 5.32
C PHE A 60 -13.57 2.37 4.10
N TYR A 61 -12.72 3.07 3.36
CA TYR A 61 -11.93 2.49 2.28
C TYR A 61 -10.52 3.07 2.32
N VAL A 62 -9.50 2.22 2.19
CA VAL A 62 -8.10 2.66 2.10
C VAL A 62 -7.58 2.46 0.68
N TRP A 63 -7.17 3.55 0.05
CA TRP A 63 -6.38 3.50 -1.19
C TRP A 63 -4.93 3.87 -0.87
N PHE A 64 -4.00 3.00 -1.25
CA PHE A 64 -2.57 3.19 -1.05
C PHE A 64 -1.82 2.92 -2.36
N ALA A 65 -1.01 3.88 -2.81
CA ALA A 65 -0.02 3.66 -3.85
C ALA A 65 1.28 4.40 -3.51
N GLY A 66 2.41 3.75 -3.77
CA GLY A 66 3.72 4.33 -3.51
C GLY A 66 4.82 3.28 -3.51
N GLU A 67 5.67 3.30 -2.49
CA GLU A 67 6.79 2.37 -2.37
C GLU A 67 6.33 0.93 -2.07
N ALA A 68 6.97 -0.07 -2.68
CA ALA A 68 6.55 -1.46 -2.66
C ALA A 68 6.62 -2.12 -1.26
N ALA A 69 7.67 -1.86 -0.47
CA ALA A 69 7.78 -2.37 0.89
C ALA A 69 6.72 -1.76 1.83
N ALA A 70 6.47 -0.46 1.73
CA ALA A 70 5.38 0.22 2.41
C ALA A 70 4.02 -0.37 2.01
N SER A 71 3.79 -0.61 0.72
CA SER A 71 2.56 -1.25 0.22
C SER A 71 2.33 -2.63 0.84
N ARG A 72 3.38 -3.46 0.93
CA ARG A 72 3.31 -4.78 1.59
C ARG A 72 2.98 -4.66 3.09
N ALA A 73 3.60 -3.70 3.79
CA ALA A 73 3.34 -3.44 5.20
C ALA A 73 1.90 -2.98 5.44
N VAL A 74 1.40 -2.06 4.62
CA VAL A 74 0.01 -1.57 4.68
C VAL A 74 -0.97 -2.71 4.39
N ARG A 75 -0.75 -3.50 3.34
CA ARG A 75 -1.59 -4.67 3.03
C ARG A 75 -1.63 -5.66 4.19
N LYS A 76 -0.50 -5.93 4.84
CA LYS A 76 -0.44 -6.79 6.02
C LYS A 76 -1.26 -6.19 7.17
N ARG A 77 -1.08 -4.90 7.48
CA ARG A 77 -1.82 -4.22 8.55
C ARG A 77 -3.33 -4.33 8.34
N LEU A 78 -3.81 -3.98 7.15
CA LEU A 78 -5.24 -3.99 6.84
C LEU A 78 -5.81 -5.41 6.82
N ARG A 79 -5.17 -6.34 6.10
CA ARG A 79 -5.72 -7.68 5.88
C ARG A 79 -5.49 -8.64 7.04
N ARG A 80 -4.30 -8.66 7.61
CA ARG A 80 -3.89 -9.67 8.61
C ARG A 80 -4.06 -9.17 10.03
N ASP A 81 -3.68 -7.93 10.29
CA ASP A 81 -3.68 -7.42 11.67
C ASP A 81 -5.05 -6.83 12.05
N LEU A 82 -5.75 -6.19 11.11
CA LEU A 82 -7.12 -5.68 11.31
C LEU A 82 -8.20 -6.63 10.77
N GLY A 83 -7.88 -7.51 9.82
CA GLY A 83 -8.85 -8.46 9.28
C GLY A 83 -9.83 -7.85 8.27
N TRP A 84 -9.49 -6.73 7.65
CA TRP A 84 -10.33 -6.12 6.62
C TRP A 84 -10.44 -7.01 5.38
N PRO A 85 -11.63 -7.10 4.75
CA PRO A 85 -11.80 -7.80 3.49
C PRO A 85 -11.12 -7.04 2.35
N GLN A 86 -10.80 -7.75 1.26
CA GLN A 86 -10.10 -7.17 0.10
C GLN A 86 -10.93 -6.09 -0.62
N SER A 87 -12.26 -6.08 -0.45
CA SER A 87 -13.16 -5.05 -0.97
C SER A 87 -12.96 -3.69 -0.33
N ASP A 88 -12.35 -3.64 0.85
CA ASP A 88 -12.31 -2.42 1.68
C ASP A 88 -10.95 -1.69 1.57
N PHE A 89 -10.03 -2.22 0.76
CA PHE A 89 -8.77 -1.54 0.48
C PHE A 89 -8.16 -1.92 -0.87
N TYR A 90 -7.36 -1.01 -1.39
CA TYR A 90 -6.46 -1.22 -2.50
C TYR A 90 -5.05 -0.77 -2.12
N THR A 91 -4.05 -1.62 -2.41
CA THR A 91 -2.64 -1.35 -2.15
C THR A 91 -1.83 -1.68 -3.40
N CYS A 92 -1.06 -0.73 -3.92
CA CYS A 92 -0.16 -0.95 -5.06
C CYS A 92 1.25 -0.43 -4.77
N GLY A 93 2.27 -1.21 -5.12
CA GLY A 93 3.67 -0.78 -5.08
C GLY A 93 4.09 -0.29 -6.45
N TYR A 94 4.15 1.03 -6.66
CA TYR A 94 4.49 1.65 -7.94
C TYR A 94 5.98 1.60 -8.22
N TRP A 95 6.80 1.76 -7.18
CA TRP A 95 8.24 1.81 -7.29
C TRP A 95 8.89 1.17 -6.05
N GLN A 96 10.17 0.89 -6.12
CA GLN A 96 10.94 0.39 -4.99
C GLN A 96 12.27 1.15 -4.91
N PHE A 97 12.62 1.58 -3.70
CA PHE A 97 13.93 2.20 -3.47
C PHE A 97 15.05 1.18 -3.73
N ASP A 98 16.13 1.62 -4.38
CA ASP A 98 17.29 0.79 -4.70
C ASP A 98 16.91 -0.55 -5.38
N ALA A 99 16.04 -0.46 -6.40
CA ALA A 99 15.54 -1.62 -7.12
C ALA A 99 16.68 -2.48 -7.71
N GLU A 100 17.81 -1.88 -8.10
CA GLU A 100 18.96 -2.63 -8.61
C GLU A 100 19.61 -3.53 -7.56
N ALA A 101 19.93 -2.99 -6.37
CA ALA A 101 20.50 -3.82 -5.31
C ALA A 101 19.51 -4.87 -4.82
N TRP A 102 18.21 -4.55 -4.80
CA TRP A 102 17.19 -5.53 -4.50
C TRP A 102 17.11 -6.64 -5.55
N ASN A 103 17.09 -6.29 -6.83
CA ASN A 103 17.04 -7.26 -7.93
C ASN A 103 18.27 -8.17 -7.94
N ALA A 104 19.45 -7.63 -7.62
CA ALA A 104 20.67 -8.43 -7.47
C ALA A 104 20.52 -9.49 -6.37
N ARG A 105 20.04 -9.10 -5.18
CA ARG A 105 19.77 -10.04 -4.08
C ARG A 105 18.67 -11.04 -4.42
N TYR A 106 17.63 -10.60 -5.14
CA TYR A 106 16.54 -11.47 -5.55
C TYR A 106 17.02 -12.53 -6.56
N ALA A 107 17.90 -12.16 -7.49
CA ALA A 107 18.45 -13.09 -8.48
C ALA A 107 19.16 -14.29 -7.84
N GLU A 108 19.83 -14.10 -6.69
CA GLU A 108 20.50 -15.17 -5.94
C GLU A 108 19.52 -16.23 -5.41
N VAL A 109 18.24 -15.87 -5.20
CA VAL A 109 17.21 -16.75 -4.61
C VAL A 109 16.01 -17.01 -5.53
N ALA A 110 16.03 -16.45 -6.75
CA ALA A 110 14.88 -16.43 -7.64
C ALA A 110 14.35 -17.83 -8.00
N GLU A 111 15.24 -18.79 -8.23
CA GLU A 111 14.85 -20.17 -8.54
C GLU A 111 14.12 -20.83 -7.37
N THR A 112 14.62 -20.67 -6.15
CA THR A 112 14.00 -21.19 -4.93
C THR A 112 12.64 -20.56 -4.71
N VAL A 113 12.55 -19.23 -4.80
CA VAL A 113 11.29 -18.50 -4.64
C VAL A 113 10.25 -18.93 -5.68
N THR A 114 10.68 -19.11 -6.94
CA THR A 114 9.80 -19.56 -8.03
C THR A 114 9.27 -20.97 -7.78
N ALA A 115 10.14 -21.90 -7.37
CA ALA A 115 9.73 -23.27 -7.04
C ALA A 115 8.74 -23.31 -5.87
N GLU A 116 8.99 -22.54 -4.81
CA GLU A 116 8.07 -22.42 -3.67
C GLU A 116 6.73 -21.80 -4.05
N ALA A 117 6.75 -20.78 -4.91
CA ALA A 117 5.54 -20.12 -5.42
C ALA A 117 4.68 -21.07 -6.27
N ILE A 118 5.29 -21.86 -7.16
CA ILE A 118 4.60 -22.89 -7.94
C ILE A 118 3.97 -23.92 -7.00
N ALA A 119 4.75 -24.46 -6.05
CA ALA A 119 4.24 -25.44 -5.09
C ALA A 119 3.13 -24.87 -4.19
N ALA A 120 3.14 -23.56 -3.90
CA ALA A 120 2.07 -22.88 -3.17
C ALA A 120 0.81 -22.69 -4.03
N TYR A 121 0.97 -22.29 -5.29
CA TYR A 121 -0.13 -22.14 -6.24
C TYR A 121 -0.84 -23.49 -6.48
N GLU A 122 -0.08 -24.57 -6.70
CA GLU A 122 -0.65 -25.91 -6.88
C GLU A 122 -1.44 -26.38 -5.65
N ARG A 123 -0.99 -26.04 -4.45
CA ARG A 123 -1.74 -26.28 -3.19
C ARG A 123 -2.99 -25.42 -3.06
N ALA A 124 -3.02 -24.26 -3.72
CA ALA A 124 -4.06 -23.24 -3.58
C ALA A 124 -5.08 -23.22 -4.73
N ASN A 125 -5.04 -24.15 -5.69
CA ASN A 125 -5.99 -24.32 -6.81
C ASN A 125 -7.47 -24.54 -6.36
N GLY A 126 -8.04 -23.54 -5.70
CA GLY A 126 -9.40 -23.45 -5.19
C GLY A 126 -9.79 -22.05 -4.68
N ASP A 127 -8.90 -21.04 -4.80
CA ASP A 127 -9.20 -19.65 -4.47
C ASP A 127 -8.82 -18.77 -5.67
N ASP A 128 -9.75 -18.65 -6.63
CA ASP A 128 -9.63 -17.80 -7.80
C ASP A 128 -9.52 -16.35 -7.32
N GLY A 129 -8.29 -15.83 -7.29
CA GLY A 129 -7.99 -14.44 -6.97
C GLY A 129 -8.54 -13.50 -8.06
N VAL A 130 -9.86 -13.31 -8.08
CA VAL A 130 -10.55 -12.33 -8.92
C VAL A 130 -10.10 -10.95 -8.46
N TYR A 131 -9.12 -10.40 -9.17
CA TYR A 131 -8.84 -8.98 -9.15
C TYR A 131 -10.01 -8.27 -9.83
N LEU A 132 -10.50 -7.21 -9.19
CA LEU A 132 -11.65 -6.42 -9.59
C LEU A 132 -11.55 -5.97 -11.06
N ASP A 133 -12.20 -6.72 -11.95
CA ASP A 133 -12.77 -6.23 -13.20
C ASP A 133 -14.26 -6.61 -13.16
N GLN A 134 -15.09 -5.61 -12.84
CA GLN A 134 -16.51 -5.56 -13.18
C GLN A 134 -16.75 -4.29 -13.99
#